data_AF-X1FR74-F1
#
_entry.id   AF-X1FR74-F1
#
_cell.length_a   1.000
_cell.length_b   1.000
_cell.length_c   1.000
_cell.angle_alpha   90.00
_cell.angle_beta   90.00
_cell.angle_gamma   90.00
#
_symmetry.space_group_name_H-M   'P 1'
#
loop_
_entity.id
_entity.type
_entity.pdbx_description
1 polymer ?
#
loop_
_entity_poly.entity_id
_entity_poly.type
_entity_poly.pdbx_seq_one_letter_code
_entity_poly.pdbx_strand_id
1 'polypeptide(L)'
;AFSIPGGYIYVTFDLFDYIQSDDELAGILAHEIAHVIHNHALKQTRDNTKFTLLTILAVLLTGEPDVGVLGKLTTITLLNQYSREYEEEADLTALDLLIKTGYNPVGFLTFLERLYAREMFKPEVNLGIFQTHPETENRINYVKDMLIEKGIDIDRRATTDYLKVNIKYIFEESFYTGTIYIDNIPILNLSFPKSHEIYLKMIEATQSLDKFLSIDLAPYEINVLTKGTTSTLLIRNNKIISLDDSETAFINKSSREILRGTQDKIKQALWEFKLKFPFDVK
;
A
#
# COMPACT_ATOMS: atom_id res chain seq x y z
N ALA A 1 -7.55 15.01 2.89
CA ALA A 1 -8.91 15.57 2.70
C ALA A 1 -9.13 16.52 3.87
N PHE A 2 -10.32 17.10 4.03
CA PHE A 2 -10.69 17.72 5.30
C PHE A 2 -12.21 17.80 5.46
N SER A 3 -12.66 17.74 6.71
CA SER A 3 -14.05 17.94 7.08
C SER A 3 -14.29 19.29 7.76
N ILE A 4 -15.49 19.84 7.58
CA ILE A 4 -15.94 21.05 8.29
C ILE A 4 -17.26 20.80 9.02
N PRO A 5 -17.61 21.62 10.01
CA PRO A 5 -18.90 21.54 10.68
C PRO A 5 -20.07 21.56 9.70
N GLY A 6 -21.08 20.74 9.98
CA GLY A 6 -22.24 20.53 9.09
C GLY A 6 -22.11 19.32 8.15
N GLY A 7 -21.01 18.57 8.24
CA GLY A 7 -20.87 17.27 7.56
C GLY A 7 -20.37 17.35 6.12
N TYR A 8 -19.76 18.48 5.74
CA TYR A 8 -19.13 18.61 4.43
C TYR A 8 -17.70 18.08 4.49
N ILE A 9 -17.33 17.27 3.49
CA ILE A 9 -16.00 16.70 3.33
C ILE A 9 -15.46 17.16 1.97
N TYR A 10 -14.26 17.72 1.98
CA TYR A 10 -13.56 18.22 0.80
C TYR A 10 -12.39 17.29 0.46
N VAL A 11 -12.32 16.90 -0.81
CA VAL A 11 -11.26 16.05 -1.36
C VAL A 11 -10.48 16.87 -2.37
N THR A 12 -9.15 16.94 -2.20
CA THR A 12 -8.27 17.73 -3.07
C THR A 12 -7.84 16.91 -4.29
N PHE A 13 -7.55 17.57 -5.42
CA PHE A 13 -7.01 16.90 -6.61
C PHE A 13 -5.66 16.21 -6.32
N ASP A 14 -4.77 16.87 -5.58
CA ASP A 14 -3.48 16.29 -5.17
C ASP A 14 -3.63 14.99 -4.37
N LEU A 15 -4.75 14.80 -3.67
CA LEU A 15 -5.03 13.57 -2.96
C LEU A 15 -5.39 12.44 -3.94
N PHE A 16 -6.19 12.72 -4.98
CA PHE A 16 -6.48 11.75 -6.03
C PHE A 16 -5.23 11.33 -6.82
N ASP A 17 -4.30 12.25 -7.05
CA ASP A 17 -3.01 11.93 -7.70
C ASP A 17 -2.11 11.05 -6.82
N TYR A 18 -2.40 10.98 -5.52
CA TYR A 18 -1.57 10.26 -4.55
C TYR A 18 -2.14 8.90 -4.14
N ILE A 19 -3.46 8.78 -3.99
CA ILE A 19 -4.16 7.53 -3.66
C ILE A 19 -3.89 6.45 -4.73
N GLN A 20 -3.82 5.18 -4.30
CA GLN A 20 -3.54 4.03 -5.19
C GLN A 20 -4.66 2.99 -5.23
N SER A 21 -5.72 3.15 -4.43
CA SER A 21 -6.88 2.26 -4.45
C SER A 21 -8.13 2.91 -3.85
N ASP A 22 -9.27 2.31 -4.15
CA ASP A 22 -10.54 2.68 -3.52
C ASP A 22 -10.54 2.40 -2.02
N ASP A 23 -9.78 1.40 -1.54
CA ASP A 23 -9.63 1.10 -0.11
C ASP A 23 -8.86 2.20 0.62
N GLU A 24 -7.79 2.74 0.02
CA GLU A 24 -7.08 3.90 0.56
C GLU A 24 -8.00 5.14 0.60
N LEU A 25 -8.75 5.40 -0.47
CA LEU A 25 -9.71 6.51 -0.51
C LEU A 25 -10.80 6.37 0.55
N ALA A 26 -11.38 5.16 0.67
CA ALA A 26 -12.38 4.86 1.68
C ALA A 26 -11.81 5.07 3.09
N GLY A 27 -10.55 4.67 3.33
CA GLY A 27 -9.87 4.89 4.61
C GLY A 27 -9.82 6.35 5.01
N ILE A 28 -9.41 7.22 4.08
CA ILE A 28 -9.31 8.66 4.31
C ILE A 28 -10.70 9.27 4.52
N LEU A 29 -11.68 8.89 3.71
CA LEU A 29 -13.05 9.37 3.87
C LEU A 29 -13.66 8.92 5.20
N ALA A 30 -13.41 7.68 5.63
CA ALA A 30 -13.87 7.17 6.92
C ALA A 30 -13.28 7.97 8.08
N HIS A 31 -12.00 8.35 7.99
CA HIS A 31 -11.33 9.23 8.94
C HIS A 31 -11.98 10.62 8.99
N GLU A 32 -12.21 11.27 7.84
CA GLU A 32 -12.91 12.57 7.80
C GLU A 32 -14.35 12.49 8.32
N ILE A 33 -15.07 11.40 8.02
CA ILE A 33 -16.41 11.14 8.56
C ILE A 33 -16.36 10.99 10.08
N ALA A 34 -15.34 10.31 10.62
CA ALA A 34 -15.16 10.18 12.06
C ALA A 34 -14.97 11.53 12.75
N HIS A 35 -14.20 12.46 12.16
CA HIS A 35 -14.11 13.83 12.67
C HIS A 35 -15.46 14.54 12.73
N VAL A 36 -16.32 14.32 11.73
CA VAL A 36 -17.70 14.86 11.72
C VAL A 36 -18.54 14.22 12.82
N ILE A 37 -18.53 12.89 12.94
CA ILE A 37 -19.30 12.14 13.96
C ILE A 37 -18.96 12.67 15.36
N HIS A 38 -17.68 12.87 15.63
CA HIS A 38 -17.19 13.30 16.93
C HIS A 38 -17.20 14.82 17.14
N ASN A 39 -17.66 15.59 16.16
CA ASN A 39 -17.69 17.05 16.19
C ASN A 39 -16.32 17.66 16.52
N HIS A 40 -15.22 17.05 16.05
CA HIS A 40 -13.86 17.45 16.40
C HIS A 40 -13.56 18.91 16.05
N ALA A 41 -14.02 19.40 14.90
CA ALA A 41 -13.89 20.81 14.52
C ALA A 41 -14.54 21.76 15.55
N LEU A 42 -15.73 21.43 16.05
CA LEU A 42 -16.42 22.26 17.05
C LEU A 42 -15.71 22.21 18.41
N LYS A 43 -15.33 21.00 18.86
CA LYS A 43 -14.56 20.81 20.10
C LYS A 43 -13.23 21.57 20.05
N GLN A 44 -12.48 21.44 18.95
CA GLN A 44 -11.21 22.15 18.70
C GLN A 44 -11.37 23.67 18.73
N THR A 45 -12.43 24.24 18.12
CA THR A 45 -12.68 25.70 18.18
C THR A 45 -13.07 26.19 19.57
N ARG A 46 -13.71 25.33 20.38
CA ARG A 46 -14.03 25.67 21.78
C ARG A 46 -12.77 25.67 22.64
N ASP A 47 -11.90 24.70 22.40
CA ASP A 47 -10.70 24.48 23.21
C ASP A 47 -9.55 25.41 22.78
N ASN A 48 -9.54 25.88 21.52
CA ASN A 48 -8.63 26.92 21.00
C ASN A 48 -9.27 28.31 20.95
N THR A 49 -8.96 29.16 21.92
CA THR A 49 -9.48 30.55 22.04
C THR A 49 -9.03 31.52 20.93
N LYS A 50 -8.15 31.10 20.01
CA LYS A 50 -7.53 31.97 19.00
C LYS A 50 -8.34 32.13 17.71
N PHE A 51 -9.29 31.24 17.41
CA PHE A 51 -10.08 31.30 16.17
C PHE A 51 -11.54 30.94 16.40
N THR A 52 -12.44 31.78 15.93
CA THR A 52 -13.89 31.57 16.03
C THR A 52 -14.39 30.85 14.77
N LEU A 53 -15.39 29.97 14.93
CA LEU A 53 -16.07 29.29 13.81
C LEU A 53 -16.53 30.26 12.69
N LEU A 54 -16.85 31.51 13.04
CA LEU A 54 -17.17 32.58 12.09
C LEU A 54 -16.03 32.89 11.10
N THR A 55 -14.78 32.91 11.58
CA THR A 55 -13.59 33.22 10.75
C THR A 55 -13.39 32.13 9.70
N ILE A 56 -13.60 30.87 10.08
CA ILE A 56 -13.51 29.70 9.20
C ILE A 56 -14.59 29.75 8.10
N LEU A 57 -15.85 30.02 8.48
CA LEU A 57 -16.97 30.08 7.54
C LEU A 57 -16.85 31.27 6.56
N ALA A 58 -16.37 32.43 7.03
CA ALA A 58 -16.16 33.61 6.19
C ALA A 58 -15.09 33.38 5.10
N VAL A 59 -14.04 32.61 5.41
CA VAL A 59 -12.99 32.25 4.45
C VAL A 59 -13.52 31.37 3.33
N LEU A 60 -14.36 30.38 3.67
CA LEU A 60 -14.89 29.40 2.73
C LEU A 60 -15.96 29.99 1.78
N LEU A 61 -16.83 30.87 2.30
CA LEU A 61 -18.01 31.36 1.57
C LEU A 61 -17.70 32.53 0.62
N THR A 62 -16.60 33.26 0.82
CA THR A 62 -16.40 34.54 0.13
C THR A 62 -15.74 34.44 -1.24
N GLY A 63 -15.00 33.38 -1.58
CA GLY A 63 -14.44 33.15 -2.92
C GLY A 63 -13.48 34.23 -3.49
N GLU A 64 -13.32 35.39 -2.84
CA GLU A 64 -12.53 36.51 -3.37
C GLU A 64 -11.02 36.34 -3.12
N PRO A 65 -10.17 36.62 -4.13
CA PRO A 65 -8.73 36.38 -4.09
C PRO A 65 -7.91 37.62 -3.69
N ASP A 66 -8.45 38.55 -2.89
CA ASP A 66 -7.70 39.76 -2.53
C ASP A 66 -7.21 39.75 -1.07
N VAL A 67 -5.89 39.93 -0.91
CA VAL A 67 -5.06 40.10 0.29
C VAL A 67 -5.14 39.03 1.40
N GLY A 68 -6.19 38.22 1.46
CA GLY A 68 -6.43 37.22 2.50
C GLY A 68 -5.91 35.81 2.23
N VAL A 69 -5.38 35.50 1.04
CA VAL A 69 -5.04 34.13 0.60
C VAL A 69 -4.06 33.42 1.55
N LEU A 70 -3.10 34.14 2.13
CA LEU A 70 -2.18 33.59 3.13
C LEU A 70 -2.88 33.28 4.46
N GLY A 71 -3.87 34.09 4.86
CA GLY A 71 -4.71 33.86 6.03
C GLY A 71 -5.78 32.78 5.82
N LYS A 72 -6.26 32.63 4.59
CA LYS A 72 -7.21 31.57 4.20
C LYS A 72 -6.54 30.20 4.22
N LEU A 73 -5.31 30.10 3.72
CA LEU A 73 -4.54 28.87 3.73
C LEU A 73 -4.16 28.45 5.15
N THR A 74 -3.69 29.39 5.99
CA THR A 74 -3.37 29.10 7.40
C THR A 74 -4.61 28.70 8.21
N THR A 75 -5.79 29.25 7.92
CA THR A 75 -7.05 28.86 8.59
C THR A 75 -7.46 27.43 8.22
N ILE A 76 -7.31 27.02 6.96
CA ILE A 76 -7.55 25.63 6.52
C ILE A 76 -6.52 24.68 7.13
N THR A 77 -5.24 25.07 7.20
CA THR A 77 -4.19 24.31 7.88
C THR A 77 -4.55 24.09 9.35
N LEU A 78 -4.94 25.13 10.08
CA LEU A 78 -5.27 25.05 11.51
C LEU A 78 -6.53 24.22 11.82
N LEU A 79 -7.45 24.09 10.86
CA LEU A 79 -8.59 23.18 10.97
C LEU A 79 -8.20 21.71 10.86
N ASN A 80 -7.11 21.43 10.15
CA ASN A 80 -6.61 20.07 9.92
C ASN A 80 -5.62 19.60 10.99
N GLN A 81 -5.37 20.41 12.03
CA GLN A 81 -4.51 20.06 13.16
C GLN A 81 -5.38 19.74 14.38
N TYR A 82 -5.86 18.52 14.47
CA TYR A 82 -6.56 18.06 15.66
C TYR A 82 -5.58 17.64 16.76
N SER A 83 -6.07 17.61 18.01
CA SER A 83 -5.29 17.04 19.11
C SER A 83 -4.99 15.55 18.83
N ARG A 84 -3.92 15.03 19.44
CA ARG A 84 -3.58 13.60 19.33
C ARG A 84 -4.76 12.69 19.73
N GLU A 85 -5.51 13.10 20.76
CA GLU A 85 -6.69 12.37 21.24
C GLU A 85 -7.80 12.30 20.18
N TYR A 86 -8.02 13.38 19.43
CA TYR A 86 -9.04 13.43 18.38
C TYR A 86 -8.62 12.65 17.13
N GLU A 87 -7.33 12.64 16.80
CA GLU A 87 -6.79 11.80 15.71
C GLU A 87 -6.96 10.32 16.02
N GLU A 88 -6.63 9.91 17.25
CA GLU A 88 -6.81 8.54 17.71
C GLU A 88 -8.30 8.13 17.73
N GLU A 89 -9.18 8.98 18.27
CA GLU A 89 -10.63 8.76 18.25
C GLU A 89 -11.17 8.63 16.81
N ALA A 90 -10.66 9.46 15.87
CA ALA A 90 -11.03 9.41 14.47
C ALA A 90 -10.53 8.13 13.78
N ASP A 91 -9.28 7.74 13.97
CA ASP A 91 -8.68 6.56 13.35
C ASP A 91 -9.35 5.26 13.80
N LEU A 92 -9.61 5.11 15.11
CA LEU A 92 -10.32 3.95 15.64
C LEU A 92 -11.75 3.84 15.08
N THR A 93 -12.44 4.97 14.99
CA THR A 93 -13.78 5.04 14.42
C THR A 93 -13.76 4.75 12.91
N ALA A 94 -12.75 5.23 12.19
CA ALA A 94 -12.56 4.97 10.77
C ALA A 94 -12.39 3.47 10.51
N LEU A 95 -11.56 2.79 11.30
CA LEU A 95 -11.40 1.32 11.21
C LEU A 95 -12.73 0.60 11.41
N ASP A 96 -13.53 0.99 12.41
CA ASP A 96 -14.84 0.40 12.65
C ASP A 96 -15.83 0.65 11.50
N LEU A 97 -15.77 1.82 10.85
CA LEU A 97 -16.59 2.14 9.68
C LEU A 97 -16.17 1.30 8.45
N LEU A 98 -14.87 1.15 8.20
CA LEU A 98 -14.34 0.36 7.09
C LEU A 98 -14.74 -1.11 7.21
N ILE A 99 -14.57 -1.69 8.40
CA ILE A 99 -14.95 -3.08 8.69
C ILE A 99 -16.44 -3.33 8.43
N LYS A 100 -17.30 -2.34 8.70
CA LYS A 100 -18.75 -2.45 8.46
C LYS A 100 -19.17 -2.26 7.01
N THR A 101 -18.35 -1.60 6.19
CA THR A 101 -18.70 -1.21 4.81
C THR A 101 -18.12 -2.13 3.73
N GLY A 102 -17.26 -3.08 4.11
CA GLY A 102 -16.67 -4.06 3.19
C GLY A 102 -15.42 -3.57 2.44
N TYR A 103 -15.02 -2.31 2.64
CA TYR A 103 -13.70 -1.82 2.23
C TYR A 103 -12.62 -2.42 3.12
N ASN A 104 -11.45 -2.71 2.54
CA ASN A 104 -10.36 -3.31 3.28
C ASN A 104 -9.69 -2.25 4.19
N PRO A 105 -9.77 -2.37 5.53
CA PRO A 105 -9.22 -1.37 6.44
C PRO A 105 -7.68 -1.31 6.40
N VAL A 106 -7.02 -2.31 5.82
CA VAL A 106 -5.58 -2.26 5.53
C VAL A 106 -5.25 -1.12 4.55
N GLY A 107 -6.21 -0.64 3.75
CA GLY A 107 -6.02 0.50 2.84
C GLY A 107 -5.71 1.76 3.62
N PHE A 108 -6.36 1.97 4.77
CA PHE A 108 -6.06 3.11 5.63
C PHE A 108 -4.65 3.04 6.21
N LEU A 109 -4.23 1.88 6.73
CA LEU A 109 -2.85 1.65 7.19
C LEU A 109 -1.83 1.90 6.07
N THR A 110 -2.09 1.35 4.88
CA THR A 110 -1.22 1.47 3.71
C THR A 110 -1.04 2.94 3.30
N PHE A 111 -2.12 3.72 3.32
CA PHE A 111 -2.06 5.15 3.04
C PHE A 111 -1.19 5.89 4.08
N LEU A 112 -1.37 5.63 5.38
CA LEU A 112 -0.59 6.26 6.44
C LEU A 112 0.91 5.95 6.32
N GLU A 113 1.28 4.70 6.04
CA GLU A 113 2.68 4.29 5.84
C GLU A 113 3.33 4.98 4.64
N ARG A 114 2.59 5.10 3.53
CA ARG A 114 3.08 5.83 2.35
C ARG A 114 3.23 7.31 2.66
N LEU A 115 2.25 7.91 3.34
CA LEU A 115 2.29 9.31 3.76
C LEU A 115 3.53 9.57 4.63
N TYR A 116 3.78 8.73 5.63
CA TYR A 116 4.96 8.82 6.48
C TYR A 116 6.27 8.74 5.70
N ALA A 117 6.39 7.77 4.79
CA ALA A 117 7.57 7.68 3.93
C ALA A 117 7.76 8.93 3.06
N ARG A 118 6.68 9.47 2.49
CA ARG A 118 6.72 10.73 1.73
C ARG A 118 7.19 11.91 2.58
N GLU A 119 6.79 11.97 3.85
CA GLU A 119 7.24 12.98 4.81
C GLU A 119 8.74 12.84 5.10
N MET A 120 9.27 11.63 5.23
CA MET A 120 10.70 11.39 5.46
C MET A 120 11.60 11.76 4.27
N PHE A 121 11.13 11.58 3.03
CA PHE A 121 11.94 11.80 1.81
C PHE A 121 11.84 13.22 1.22
N LYS A 122 10.98 14.10 1.75
CA LYS A 122 10.92 15.50 1.33
C LYS A 122 11.70 16.40 2.32
N PRO A 123 12.68 17.21 1.88
CA PRO A 123 13.17 18.31 2.71
C PRO A 123 11.99 19.23 3.05
N GLU A 124 11.93 19.76 4.27
CA GLU A 124 10.87 20.63 4.79
C GLU A 124 10.60 21.83 3.87
N VAL A 125 9.83 21.65 2.79
CA VAL A 125 9.17 22.73 2.09
C VAL A 125 7.80 22.84 2.72
N ASN A 126 7.77 23.66 3.75
CA ASN A 126 6.62 23.96 4.59
C ASN A 126 5.55 24.72 3.79
N LEU A 127 4.77 23.98 2.99
CA LEU A 127 3.51 24.43 2.41
C LEU A 127 2.42 23.82 3.28
N GLY A 128 1.78 24.64 4.11
CA GLY A 128 0.85 24.27 5.19
C GLY A 128 -0.36 23.40 4.82
N ILE A 129 -0.43 22.84 3.61
CA ILE A 129 -1.35 21.75 3.26
C ILE A 129 -0.87 20.41 3.87
N PHE A 130 0.43 20.29 4.20
CA PHE A 130 1.07 19.07 4.70
C PHE A 130 1.52 19.15 6.17
N GLN A 131 1.08 20.14 6.94
CA GLN A 131 1.53 20.28 8.33
C GLN A 131 0.50 19.76 9.35
N THR A 132 0.90 18.64 9.94
CA THR A 132 0.66 18.11 11.30
C THR A 132 -0.61 17.30 11.54
N HIS A 133 -0.47 15.97 11.38
CA HIS A 133 -0.93 15.06 12.41
C HIS A 133 0.27 14.75 13.33
N PRO A 134 0.15 14.84 14.66
CA PRO A 134 1.20 14.42 15.58
C PRO A 134 1.60 12.95 15.31
N GLU A 135 2.87 12.76 14.95
CA GLU A 135 3.60 11.50 14.66
C GLU A 135 2.80 10.44 13.88
N THR A 136 2.76 10.57 12.54
CA THR A 136 2.26 9.56 11.60
C THR A 136 2.77 8.14 11.93
N GLU A 137 3.99 8.01 12.47
CA GLU A 137 4.55 6.76 13.00
C GLU A 137 3.71 6.14 14.14
N ASN A 138 3.29 6.92 15.13
CA ASN A 138 2.44 6.43 16.22
C ASN A 138 1.09 5.96 15.68
N ARG A 139 0.51 6.69 14.72
CA ARG A 139 -0.73 6.31 14.03
C ARG A 139 -0.63 4.97 13.33
N ILE A 140 0.46 4.78 12.57
CA ILE A 140 0.76 3.51 11.92
C ILE A 140 0.81 2.38 12.95
N ASN A 141 1.53 2.58 14.06
CA ASN A 141 1.70 1.56 15.09
C ASN A 141 0.36 1.13 15.72
N TYR A 142 -0.45 2.08 16.22
CA TYR A 142 -1.69 1.68 16.86
C TYR A 142 -2.75 1.19 15.87
N VAL A 143 -2.80 1.73 14.64
CA VAL A 143 -3.72 1.22 13.59
C VAL A 143 -3.35 -0.22 13.25
N LYS A 144 -2.05 -0.51 13.10
CA LYS A 144 -1.53 -1.86 12.87
C LYS A 144 -1.89 -2.80 14.02
N ASP A 145 -1.67 -2.40 15.26
CA ASP A 145 -2.01 -3.20 16.44
C ASP A 145 -3.51 -3.50 16.51
N MET A 146 -4.36 -2.52 16.23
CA MET A 146 -5.81 -2.69 16.18
C MET A 146 -6.29 -3.64 15.08
N LEU A 147 -5.66 -3.59 13.90
CA LEU A 147 -5.96 -4.54 12.82
C LEU A 147 -5.61 -5.97 13.25
N ILE A 148 -4.46 -6.16 13.90
CA ILE A 148 -4.03 -7.46 14.44
C ILE A 148 -4.99 -7.95 15.53
N GLU A 149 -5.38 -7.08 16.47
CA GLU A 149 -6.32 -7.41 17.54
C GLU A 149 -7.68 -7.85 17.00
N LYS A 150 -8.18 -7.19 15.94
CA LYS A 150 -9.42 -7.55 15.25
C LYS A 150 -9.29 -8.79 14.34
N GLY A 151 -8.11 -9.42 14.29
CA GLY A 151 -7.86 -10.62 13.49
C GLY A 151 -7.83 -10.37 11.98
N ILE A 152 -7.52 -9.15 11.56
CA ILE A 152 -7.43 -8.76 10.14
C ILE A 152 -6.00 -9.01 9.66
N ASP A 153 -5.84 -9.85 8.64
CA ASP A 153 -4.55 -10.10 8.02
C ASP A 153 -4.07 -8.85 7.26
N ILE A 154 -2.81 -8.47 7.47
CA ILE A 154 -2.24 -7.25 6.90
C ILE A 154 -1.57 -7.58 5.57
N ASP A 155 -2.37 -7.69 4.51
CA ASP A 155 -1.89 -7.75 3.13
C ASP A 155 -2.03 -6.40 2.41
N ARG A 156 -0.94 -5.63 2.40
CA ARG A 156 -0.85 -4.33 1.72
C ARG A 156 -0.96 -4.44 0.19
N ARG A 157 -0.78 -5.63 -0.39
CA ARG A 157 -0.99 -5.82 -1.83
C ARG A 157 -2.47 -5.95 -2.18
N ALA A 158 -3.30 -6.41 -1.24
CA ALA A 158 -4.74 -6.47 -1.47
C ALA A 158 -5.36 -5.07 -1.62
N THR A 159 -4.68 -4.05 -1.10
CA THR A 159 -5.14 -2.65 -1.06
C THR A 159 -4.38 -1.77 -2.03
N THR A 160 -3.51 -2.32 -2.88
CA THR A 160 -2.74 -1.59 -3.87
C THR A 160 -2.71 -2.34 -5.18
N ASP A 161 -2.66 -1.62 -6.31
CA ASP A 161 -2.69 -2.25 -7.64
C ASP A 161 -1.33 -2.84 -8.08
N TYR A 162 -0.41 -3.11 -7.14
CA TYR A 162 0.99 -3.47 -7.40
C TYR A 162 1.34 -4.90 -6.98
N LEU A 163 2.46 -5.40 -7.52
CA LEU A 163 3.00 -6.73 -7.27
C LEU A 163 2.00 -7.85 -7.58
N LYS A 164 1.11 -7.62 -8.57
CA LYS A 164 0.12 -8.59 -9.03
C LYS A 164 0.82 -9.75 -9.74
N VAL A 165 0.65 -10.96 -9.22
CA VAL A 165 1.25 -12.15 -9.83
C VAL A 165 0.28 -12.70 -10.88
N ASN A 166 0.76 -12.87 -12.11
CA ASN A 166 -0.02 -13.49 -13.17
C ASN A 166 0.81 -14.48 -13.98
N ILE A 167 0.14 -15.39 -14.67
CA ILE A 167 0.77 -16.38 -15.54
C ILE A 167 0.14 -16.32 -16.93
N LYS A 168 0.98 -16.36 -17.96
CA LYS A 168 0.55 -16.48 -19.36
C LYS A 168 1.15 -17.74 -19.98
N TYR A 169 0.32 -18.45 -20.72
CA TYR A 169 0.74 -19.62 -21.48
C TYR A 169 0.67 -19.33 -22.98
N ILE A 170 1.74 -19.68 -23.68
CA ILE A 170 1.80 -19.73 -25.14
C ILE A 170 1.83 -21.21 -25.53
N PHE A 171 0.89 -21.60 -26.36
CA PHE A 171 0.71 -22.98 -26.81
C PHE A 171 1.25 -23.12 -28.23
N GLU A 172 2.33 -23.87 -28.41
CA GLU A 172 2.89 -24.19 -29.72
C GLU A 172 2.57 -25.63 -30.12
N GLU A 173 2.89 -26.04 -31.35
CA GLU A 173 2.54 -27.38 -31.86
C GLU A 173 3.13 -28.50 -31.00
N SER A 174 4.36 -28.32 -30.51
CA SER A 174 5.14 -29.37 -29.83
C SER A 174 5.47 -29.08 -28.35
N PHE A 175 5.30 -27.84 -27.88
CA PHE A 175 5.62 -27.46 -26.49
C PHE A 175 4.73 -26.32 -26.00
N TYR A 176 4.73 -26.12 -24.69
CA TYR A 176 4.09 -25.00 -24.00
C TYR A 176 5.17 -24.11 -23.40
N THR A 177 4.94 -22.80 -23.43
CA THR A 177 5.76 -21.82 -22.74
C THR A 177 4.91 -21.11 -21.71
N GLY A 178 5.21 -21.34 -20.43
CA GLY A 178 4.60 -20.63 -19.31
C GLY A 178 5.52 -19.52 -18.83
N THR A 179 4.99 -18.30 -18.75
CA THR A 179 5.71 -17.16 -18.16
C THR A 179 4.92 -16.60 -16.98
N ILE A 180 5.55 -16.58 -15.80
CA ILE A 180 5.03 -15.88 -14.62
C ILE A 180 5.54 -14.45 -14.64
N TYR A 181 4.65 -13.52 -14.36
CA TYR A 181 4.92 -12.09 -14.24
C TYR A 181 4.60 -11.60 -12.83
N ILE A 182 5.38 -10.62 -12.37
CA ILE A 182 4.98 -9.71 -11.30
C ILE A 182 4.71 -8.38 -11.99
N ASP A 183 3.46 -7.91 -11.94
CA ASP A 183 2.95 -6.82 -12.76
C ASP A 183 3.26 -7.06 -14.25
N ASN A 184 4.21 -6.29 -14.80
CA ASN A 184 4.66 -6.39 -16.20
C ASN A 184 6.06 -7.02 -16.35
N ILE A 185 6.69 -7.46 -15.25
CA ILE A 185 8.06 -7.99 -15.23
C ILE A 185 8.01 -9.52 -15.34
N PRO A 186 8.50 -10.13 -16.43
CA PRO A 186 8.51 -11.59 -16.57
C PRO A 186 9.58 -12.20 -15.66
N ILE A 187 9.18 -12.85 -14.57
CA ILE A 187 10.10 -13.37 -13.53
C ILE A 187 10.57 -14.79 -13.79
N LEU A 188 9.71 -15.68 -14.29
CA LEU A 188 10.02 -17.08 -14.56
C LEU A 188 9.46 -17.44 -15.93
N ASN A 189 10.29 -18.00 -16.79
CA ASN A 189 9.88 -18.49 -18.10
C ASN A 189 10.33 -19.94 -18.25
N LEU A 190 9.38 -20.86 -18.47
CA LEU A 190 9.64 -22.27 -18.69
C LEU A 190 9.00 -22.75 -19.99
N SER A 191 9.78 -23.45 -20.82
CA SER A 191 9.28 -24.18 -21.99
C SER A 191 9.34 -25.68 -21.74
N PHE A 192 8.22 -26.37 -21.95
CA PHE A 192 8.07 -27.80 -21.63
C PHE A 192 7.09 -28.52 -22.57
N PRO A 193 7.21 -29.84 -22.76
CA PRO A 193 6.27 -30.62 -23.58
C PRO A 193 4.84 -30.59 -23.03
N LYS A 194 3.85 -30.83 -23.91
CA LYS A 194 2.41 -30.70 -23.59
C LYS A 194 1.89 -31.57 -22.43
N SER A 195 2.62 -32.62 -22.06
CA SER A 195 2.19 -33.66 -21.12
C SER A 195 2.97 -33.65 -19.79
N HIS A 196 3.51 -32.52 -19.37
CA HIS A 196 4.40 -32.44 -18.21
C HIS A 196 3.75 -31.85 -16.95
N GLU A 197 4.10 -32.40 -15.79
CA GLU A 197 3.71 -31.90 -14.45
C GLU A 197 4.12 -30.43 -14.21
N ILE A 198 5.03 -29.89 -15.03
CA ILE A 198 5.48 -28.49 -14.98
C ILE A 198 4.30 -27.51 -15.13
N TYR A 199 3.27 -27.84 -15.90
CA TYR A 199 2.07 -26.99 -16.01
C TYR A 199 1.41 -26.75 -14.64
N LEU A 200 1.23 -27.82 -13.85
CA LEU A 200 0.66 -27.72 -12.51
C LEU A 200 1.63 -27.02 -11.55
N LYS A 201 2.93 -27.34 -11.61
CA LYS A 201 3.96 -26.65 -10.80
C LYS A 201 3.96 -25.14 -11.04
N MET A 202 3.76 -24.69 -12.27
CA MET A 202 3.72 -23.27 -12.62
C MET A 202 2.47 -22.57 -12.05
N ILE A 203 1.32 -23.25 -12.02
CA ILE A 203 0.11 -22.74 -11.37
C ILE A 203 0.32 -22.65 -9.85
N GLU A 204 0.81 -23.72 -9.22
CA GLU A 204 1.12 -23.75 -7.78
C GLU A 204 2.17 -22.69 -7.39
N ALA A 205 3.18 -22.49 -8.24
CA ALA A 205 4.18 -21.46 -8.04
C ALA A 205 3.58 -20.05 -8.13
N THR A 206 2.66 -19.82 -9.07
CA THR A 206 1.94 -18.55 -9.21
C THR A 206 1.12 -18.26 -7.95
N GLN A 207 0.36 -19.25 -7.46
CA GLN A 207 -0.43 -19.12 -6.23
C GLN A 207 0.44 -18.93 -4.98
N SER A 208 1.58 -19.64 -4.91
CA SER A 208 2.52 -19.51 -3.79
C SER A 208 3.21 -18.16 -3.80
N LEU A 209 3.63 -17.68 -4.98
CA LEU A 209 4.14 -16.32 -5.14
C LEU A 209 3.10 -15.30 -4.71
N ASP A 210 1.88 -15.44 -5.22
CA ASP A 210 0.79 -14.52 -4.88
C ASP A 210 0.47 -14.53 -3.39
N LYS A 211 0.68 -15.62 -2.68
CA LYS A 211 0.47 -15.69 -1.23
C LYS A 211 1.63 -15.11 -0.41
N PHE A 212 2.87 -15.35 -0.82
CA PHE A 212 4.05 -15.06 0.01
C PHE A 212 4.82 -13.82 -0.40
N LEU A 213 4.57 -13.29 -1.60
CA LEU A 213 5.06 -11.98 -1.99
C LEU A 213 4.42 -10.94 -1.08
N SER A 214 5.17 -9.93 -0.70
CA SER A 214 4.69 -8.84 0.14
C SER A 214 5.57 -7.63 -0.06
N ILE A 215 5.03 -6.43 0.20
CA ILE A 215 5.73 -5.16 0.00
C ILE A 215 6.93 -5.03 0.97
N ASP A 216 6.77 -5.57 2.18
CA ASP A 216 7.77 -5.61 3.24
C ASP A 216 8.81 -6.73 3.07
N LEU A 217 8.70 -7.55 2.02
CA LEU A 217 9.61 -8.65 1.79
C LEU A 217 11.06 -8.16 1.62
N ALA A 218 11.94 -8.63 2.50
CA ALA A 218 13.34 -8.25 2.46
C ALA A 218 14.13 -9.11 1.46
N PRO A 219 15.16 -8.57 0.78
CA PRO A 219 15.91 -9.31 -0.24
C PRO A 219 16.54 -10.63 0.24
N TYR A 220 16.86 -10.73 1.54
CA TYR A 220 17.42 -11.94 2.17
C TYR A 220 16.37 -13.02 2.48
N GLU A 221 15.07 -12.68 2.46
CA GLU A 221 13.98 -13.64 2.67
C GLU A 221 13.67 -14.46 1.41
N ILE A 222 14.22 -14.07 0.26
CA ILE A 222 14.08 -14.77 -1.02
C ILE A 222 15.34 -15.58 -1.26
N ASN A 223 15.24 -16.91 -1.23
CA ASN A 223 16.39 -17.81 -1.26
C ASN A 223 16.24 -18.90 -2.31
N VAL A 224 17.38 -19.34 -2.86
CA VAL A 224 17.44 -20.51 -3.74
C VAL A 224 18.35 -21.54 -3.09
N LEU A 225 17.78 -22.70 -2.76
CA LEU A 225 18.52 -23.84 -2.24
C LEU A 225 18.68 -24.89 -3.33
N THR A 226 19.89 -25.41 -3.49
CA THR A 226 20.19 -26.47 -4.47
C THR A 226 20.67 -27.72 -3.73
N LYS A 227 20.07 -28.87 -4.03
CA LYS A 227 20.44 -30.18 -3.51
C LYS A 227 20.54 -31.17 -4.67
N GLY A 228 21.76 -31.55 -5.04
CA GLY A 228 22.00 -32.33 -6.25
C GLY A 228 21.61 -31.54 -7.50
N THR A 229 20.76 -32.12 -8.35
CA THR A 229 20.22 -31.53 -9.59
C THR A 229 18.94 -30.72 -9.38
N THR A 230 18.38 -30.73 -8.16
CA THR A 230 17.14 -30.03 -7.85
C THR A 230 17.44 -28.71 -7.15
N SER A 231 16.87 -27.64 -7.67
CA SER A 231 16.89 -26.31 -7.05
C SER A 231 15.48 -25.90 -6.62
N THR A 232 15.38 -25.19 -5.50
CA THR A 232 14.10 -24.75 -4.92
C THR A 232 14.15 -23.27 -4.57
N LEU A 233 13.19 -22.50 -5.06
CA LEU A 233 12.97 -21.11 -4.70
C LEU A 233 12.07 -21.04 -3.46
N LEU A 234 12.50 -20.27 -2.47
CA LEU A 234 11.84 -20.10 -1.19
C LEU A 234 11.62 -18.61 -0.91
N ILE A 235 10.46 -18.28 -0.34
CA ILE A 235 10.16 -16.97 0.22
C ILE A 235 9.74 -17.16 1.68
N ARG A 236 10.45 -16.54 2.63
CA ARG A 236 10.21 -16.72 4.08
C ARG A 236 10.17 -18.21 4.49
N ASN A 237 11.07 -19.01 3.92
CA ASN A 237 11.14 -20.48 4.05
C ASN A 237 9.96 -21.28 3.47
N ASN A 238 8.99 -20.63 2.82
CA ASN A 238 7.92 -21.31 2.11
C ASN A 238 8.35 -21.63 0.68
N LYS A 239 8.11 -22.88 0.26
CA LYS A 239 8.43 -23.35 -1.09
C LYS A 239 7.56 -22.63 -2.12
N ILE A 240 8.20 -21.97 -3.09
CA ILE A 240 7.54 -21.38 -4.25
C ILE A 240 7.50 -22.38 -5.40
N ILE A 241 8.67 -22.84 -5.83
CA ILE A 241 8.80 -23.83 -6.90
C ILE A 241 10.09 -24.62 -6.72
N SER A 242 10.03 -25.91 -7.04
CA SER A 242 11.19 -26.79 -7.15
C SER A 242 11.32 -27.29 -8.58
N LEU A 243 12.51 -27.12 -9.15
CA LEU A 243 12.85 -27.56 -10.50
C LEU A 243 14.05 -28.49 -10.45
N ASP A 244 13.99 -29.56 -11.23
CA ASP A 244 15.15 -30.40 -11.53
C ASP A 244 15.81 -29.99 -12.85
N ASP A 245 17.11 -30.28 -12.99
CA ASP A 245 17.84 -30.03 -14.24
C ASP A 245 17.20 -30.76 -15.44
N SER A 246 16.58 -31.93 -15.23
CA SER A 246 15.84 -32.64 -16.28
C SER A 246 14.60 -31.87 -16.77
N GLU A 247 13.96 -31.10 -15.90
CA GLU A 247 12.76 -30.30 -16.21
C GLU A 247 13.10 -29.00 -16.95
N THR A 248 14.36 -28.59 -16.88
CA THR A 248 14.87 -27.33 -17.44
C THR A 248 15.77 -27.53 -18.66
N ALA A 249 16.01 -28.80 -19.02
CA ALA A 249 16.83 -29.20 -20.17
C ALA A 249 16.38 -28.57 -21.50
N PHE A 250 15.08 -28.34 -21.70
CA PHE A 250 14.53 -27.69 -22.91
C PHE A 250 15.03 -26.25 -23.12
N ILE A 251 15.46 -25.60 -22.04
CA ILE A 251 15.90 -24.20 -22.03
C ILE A 251 17.44 -24.14 -22.05
N ASN A 252 18.12 -25.30 -22.04
CA ASN A 252 19.57 -25.45 -22.00
C ASN A 252 20.21 -24.65 -20.84
N LYS A 253 19.55 -24.66 -19.69
CA LYS A 253 19.99 -24.03 -18.44
C LYS A 253 19.72 -24.98 -17.28
N SER A 254 20.56 -24.92 -16.25
CA SER A 254 20.30 -25.65 -15.02
C SER A 254 19.11 -25.07 -14.25
N SER A 255 18.49 -25.89 -13.41
CA SER A 255 17.47 -25.47 -12.46
C SER A 255 17.95 -24.31 -11.58
N ARG A 256 19.23 -24.35 -11.18
CA ARG A 256 19.87 -23.32 -10.34
C ARG A 256 19.95 -21.98 -11.06
N GLU A 257 20.35 -21.96 -12.33
CA GLU A 257 20.46 -20.73 -13.11
C GLU A 257 19.10 -20.08 -13.33
N ILE A 258 18.08 -20.87 -13.64
CA ILE A 258 16.71 -20.36 -13.82
C ILE A 258 16.16 -19.78 -12.52
N LEU A 259 16.28 -20.49 -11.40
CA LEU A 259 15.73 -20.02 -10.13
C LEU A 259 16.53 -18.86 -9.54
N ARG A 260 17.85 -18.77 -9.76
CA ARG A 260 18.62 -17.55 -9.42
C ARG A 260 18.20 -16.35 -10.26
N GLY A 261 18.05 -16.53 -11.58
CA GLY A 261 17.52 -15.47 -12.43
C GLY A 261 16.12 -15.03 -12.02
N THR A 262 15.28 -15.97 -11.58
CA THR A 262 13.94 -15.68 -11.04
C THR A 262 14.02 -14.89 -9.73
N GLN A 263 14.88 -15.32 -8.80
CA GLN A 263 15.16 -14.60 -7.55
C GLN A 263 15.58 -13.15 -7.81
N ASP A 264 16.50 -12.93 -8.74
CA ASP A 264 17.01 -11.60 -9.07
C ASP A 264 15.93 -10.71 -9.67
N LYS A 265 15.07 -11.27 -10.53
CA LYS A 265 13.94 -10.53 -11.11
C LYS A 265 12.84 -10.21 -10.09
N ILE A 266 12.57 -11.09 -9.13
CA ILE A 266 11.66 -10.78 -8.01
C ILE A 266 12.24 -9.62 -7.19
N LYS A 267 13.54 -9.66 -6.88
CA LYS A 267 14.22 -8.54 -6.19
C LYS A 267 14.16 -7.25 -6.99
N GLN A 268 14.33 -7.32 -8.31
CA GLN A 268 14.17 -6.17 -9.21
C GLN A 268 12.74 -5.61 -9.14
N ALA A 269 11.71 -6.46 -9.22
CA ALA A 269 10.32 -6.02 -9.13
C ALA A 269 10.03 -5.32 -7.80
N LEU A 270 10.50 -5.88 -6.68
CA LEU A 270 10.38 -5.25 -5.36
C LEU A 270 11.14 -3.92 -5.27
N TRP A 271 12.31 -3.83 -5.89
CA TRP A 271 13.10 -2.60 -5.95
C TRP A 271 12.40 -1.51 -6.77
N GLU A 272 11.93 -1.84 -7.98
CA GLU A 272 11.18 -0.91 -8.83
C GLU A 272 9.89 -0.43 -8.14
N PHE A 273 9.24 -1.32 -7.40
CA PHE A 273 8.11 -0.96 -6.55
C PHE A 273 8.52 0.06 -5.47
N LYS A 274 9.55 -0.23 -4.66
CA LYS A 274 10.02 0.67 -3.60
C LYS A 274 10.48 2.04 -4.11
N LEU A 275 11.02 2.11 -5.32
CA LEU A 275 11.37 3.38 -5.97
C LEU A 275 10.14 4.22 -6.32
N LYS A 276 9.07 3.58 -6.80
CA LYS A 276 7.80 4.27 -7.12
C LYS A 276 6.98 4.57 -5.87
N PHE A 277 7.10 3.73 -4.85
CA PHE A 277 6.34 3.78 -3.61
C PHE A 277 7.29 3.60 -2.43
N PRO A 278 7.90 4.68 -1.93
CA PRO A 278 8.65 4.58 -0.70
C PRO A 278 7.67 4.20 0.42
N PHE A 279 7.90 3.06 1.06
CA PHE A 279 7.33 2.69 2.35
C PHE A 279 8.48 2.71 3.36
N ASP A 280 8.25 3.21 4.58
CA ASP A 280 9.21 2.94 5.67
C ASP A 280 8.91 1.55 6.22
N VAL A 281 9.58 0.56 5.63
CA VAL A 281 9.55 -0.82 6.13
C VAL A 281 10.71 -0.97 7.10
N LYS A 282 10.51 -0.53 8.35
CA LYS A 282 11.41 -0.84 9.46
C LYS A 282 10.78 -1.84 10.42
#